data_AF-A0A820ZW96-F1
#
_entry.id   AF-A0A820ZW96-F1
#
_cell.length_a   1.000
_cell.length_b   1.000
_cell.length_c   1.000
_cell.angle_alpha   90.00
_cell.angle_beta   90.00
_cell.angle_gamma   90.00
#
_symmetry.space_group_name_H-M   'P 1'
#
loop_
_entity.id
_entity.type
_entity.pdbx_description
1 polymer ?
#
loop_
_entity_poly.entity_id
_entity_poly.type
_entity_poly.pdbx_seq_one_letter_code
_entity_poly.pdbx_strand_id
1 'polypeptide(L)'
;MSSTEQKRMILVTGANRGIGFLIVKKLAKDSPSNRSPSNVHVLQLDTSSRESIIRAKDEIKQKYGGQLDVVINNAAVTMKDLNVNAAREILGTNYYGVKILNEYLFPLMREGGRI
;
A
#
# COMPACT_ATOMS: atom_id res chain seq x y z
N MET A 1 -16.74 29.81 1.49
CA MET A 1 -15.74 29.27 0.54
C MET A 1 -15.84 27.76 0.58
N SER A 2 -16.33 27.14 -0.50
CA SER A 2 -16.42 25.68 -0.60
C SER A 2 -15.00 25.12 -0.62
N SER A 3 -14.59 24.42 0.43
CA SER A 3 -13.35 23.63 0.39
C SER A 3 -13.48 22.62 -0.74
N THR A 4 -12.70 22.79 -1.81
CA THR A 4 -12.52 21.74 -2.82
C THR A 4 -12.03 20.50 -2.09
N GLU A 5 -12.83 19.43 -2.11
CA GLU A 5 -12.50 18.16 -1.48
C GLU A 5 -11.22 17.63 -2.13
N GLN A 6 -10.11 17.68 -1.41
CA GLN A 6 -8.80 17.34 -1.96
C GLN A 6 -8.73 15.83 -2.20
N LYS A 7 -8.34 15.42 -3.41
CA LYS A 7 -8.22 14.00 -3.78
C LYS A 7 -7.16 13.34 -2.89
N ARG A 8 -7.58 12.32 -2.13
CA ARG A 8 -6.71 11.51 -1.27
C ARG A 8 -6.21 10.28 -2.03
N MET A 9 -4.91 10.03 -1.94
CA MET A 9 -4.25 8.84 -2.47
C MET A 9 -3.98 7.86 -1.34
N ILE A 10 -4.54 6.66 -1.48
CA ILE A 10 -4.46 5.59 -0.48
C ILE A 10 -3.79 4.39 -1.13
N LEU A 11 -2.67 3.94 -0.56
CA LEU A 11 -2.02 2.70 -0.94
C LEU A 11 -2.45 1.59 0.02
N VAL A 12 -2.96 0.48 -0.50
CA VAL A 12 -3.30 -0.72 0.30
C VAL A 12 -2.46 -1.88 -0.20
N THR A 13 -1.56 -2.40 0.65
CA THR A 13 -0.74 -3.56 0.29
C THR A 13 -1.51 -4.87 0.51
N GLY A 14 -1.19 -5.93 -0.23
CA GLY A 14 -1.87 -7.23 -0.08
C GLY A 14 -3.37 -7.20 -0.44
N ALA A 15 -3.77 -6.34 -1.39
CA ALA A 15 -5.17 -6.08 -1.71
C ALA A 15 -5.75 -6.93 -2.86
N ASN A 16 -5.06 -8.00 -3.28
CA ASN A 16 -5.56 -8.88 -4.33
C ASN A 16 -6.68 -9.84 -3.85
N ARG A 17 -6.82 -10.02 -2.54
CA ARG A 17 -7.86 -10.85 -1.91
C ARG A 17 -8.09 -10.41 -0.44
N GLY A 18 -9.04 -11.06 0.23
CA GLY A 18 -9.22 -10.93 1.68
C GLY A 18 -9.51 -9.51 2.17
N ILE A 19 -8.97 -9.16 3.34
CA ILE A 19 -9.23 -7.88 4.03
C ILE A 19 -8.81 -6.69 3.17
N GLY A 20 -7.58 -6.70 2.62
CA GLY A 20 -7.08 -5.62 1.77
C GLY A 20 -7.98 -5.34 0.56
N PHE A 21 -8.49 -6.39 -0.09
CA PHE A 21 -9.44 -6.23 -1.20
C PHE A 21 -10.76 -5.59 -0.75
N LEU A 22 -11.30 -6.00 0.40
CA LEU A 22 -12.53 -5.41 0.95
C LEU A 22 -12.34 -3.95 1.38
N ILE A 23 -11.16 -3.60 1.91
CA ILE A 23 -10.79 -2.21 2.21
C ILE A 23 -10.84 -1.37 0.93
N VAL A 24 -10.18 -1.81 -0.14
CA VAL A 24 -10.19 -1.11 -1.44
C VAL A 24 -11.62 -0.98 -1.98
N LYS A 25 -12.41 -2.06 -1.93
CA LYS A 25 -13.81 -2.05 -2.41
C LYS A 25 -14.68 -1.08 -1.60
N LYS A 26 -14.50 -1.02 -0.29
CA LYS A 26 -15.24 -0.11 0.60
C LYS A 26 -14.85 1.35 0.35
N LEU A 27 -13.55 1.64 0.26
CA LEU A 27 -13.03 2.99 -0.05
C LEU A 27 -13.50 3.50 -1.41
N ALA A 28 -13.53 2.62 -2.43
CA ALA A 28 -14.03 2.97 -3.76
C ALA A 28 -15.55 3.26 -3.76
N LYS A 29 -16.33 2.56 -2.93
CA LYS A 29 -17.79 2.76 -2.84
C LYS A 29 -18.17 4.04 -2.06
N ASP A 30 -17.46 4.32 -0.97
CA ASP A 30 -17.86 5.33 0.00
C ASP A 30 -17.51 6.76 -0.41
N SER A 31 -16.48 6.96 -1.24
CA SER A 31 -16.14 8.30 -1.74
C SER A 31 -16.89 8.61 -3.04
N PRO A 32 -17.73 9.66 -3.10
CA PRO A 32 -18.46 10.06 -4.32
C PRO A 32 -17.54 10.26 -5.53
N SER A 33 -16.33 10.77 -5.28
CA SER A 33 -15.25 10.98 -6.26
C SER A 33 -14.51 9.71 -6.68
N ASN A 34 -14.65 8.59 -5.94
CA ASN A 34 -13.99 7.30 -6.20
C ASN A 34 -14.91 6.22 -6.79
N ARG A 35 -16.21 6.50 -7.01
CA ARG A 35 -17.17 5.50 -7.52
C ARG A 35 -16.86 4.99 -8.94
N SER A 36 -16.01 5.71 -9.68
CA SER A 36 -15.50 5.20 -10.95
C SER A 36 -14.41 4.14 -10.71
N PRO A 37 -14.52 2.95 -11.34
CA PRO A 37 -13.45 1.95 -11.36
C PRO A 37 -12.10 2.52 -11.82
N SER A 38 -12.11 3.61 -12.60
CA SER A 38 -10.89 4.30 -13.06
C SER A 38 -10.04 4.92 -11.95
N ASN A 39 -10.55 5.04 -10.72
CA ASN A 39 -9.81 5.54 -9.56
C ASN A 39 -9.13 4.44 -8.74
N VAL A 40 -9.31 3.17 -9.11
CA VAL A 40 -8.61 2.05 -8.51
C VAL A 40 -7.50 1.63 -9.46
N HIS A 41 -6.27 1.66 -8.98
CA HIS A 41 -5.09 1.26 -9.75
C HIS A 41 -4.45 0.04 -9.11
N VAL A 42 -4.07 -0.93 -9.94
CA VAL A 42 -3.33 -2.11 -9.51
C VAL A 42 -1.85 -1.82 -9.65
N LEU A 43 -1.10 -2.08 -8.58
CA LEU A 43 0.34 -1.92 -8.51
C LEU A 43 0.96 -3.25 -8.09
N GLN A 44 1.99 -3.69 -8.80
CA GLN A 44 2.73 -4.87 -8.40
C GLN A 44 3.73 -4.51 -7.29
N LEU A 45 3.61 -5.20 -6.16
CA LEU A 45 4.46 -5.01 -4.99
C LEU A 45 4.64 -6.33 -4.25
N ASP A 46 5.89 -6.78 -4.18
CA ASP A 46 6.34 -7.80 -3.24
C ASP A 46 7.10 -7.11 -2.10
N THR A 47 6.56 -7.16 -0.87
CA THR A 47 7.18 -6.52 0.30
C THR A 47 8.46 -7.20 0.75
N SER A 48 8.73 -8.43 0.33
CA SER A 48 9.97 -9.15 0.62
C SER A 48 11.12 -8.80 -0.34
N SER A 49 10.83 -8.15 -1.48
CA SER A 49 11.83 -7.76 -2.48
C SER A 49 12.06 -6.24 -2.48
N ARG A 50 13.29 -5.84 -2.15
CA ARG A 50 13.70 -4.43 -2.20
C ARG A 50 13.58 -3.82 -3.59
N GLU A 51 13.89 -4.59 -4.63
CA GLU A 51 13.78 -4.16 -6.03
C GLU A 51 12.32 -3.96 -6.40
N SER A 52 11.41 -4.82 -5.92
CA SER A 52 9.97 -4.63 -6.11
C SER A 52 9.47 -3.37 -5.40
N ILE A 53 9.95 -3.08 -4.19
CA ILE A 53 9.61 -1.86 -3.44
C ILE A 53 10.07 -0.61 -4.21
N ILE A 54 11.31 -0.62 -4.71
CA ILE A 54 11.86 0.52 -5.48
C ILE A 54 11.02 0.76 -6.74
N ARG A 55 10.70 -0.29 -7.51
CA ARG A 55 9.85 -0.19 -8.71
C ARG A 55 8.46 0.36 -8.37
N ALA A 56 7.83 -0.14 -7.31
CA ALA A 56 6.53 0.34 -6.86
C ALA A 56 6.57 1.81 -6.46
N LYS A 57 7.60 2.23 -5.72
CA LYS A 57 7.83 3.62 -5.33
C LYS A 57 8.01 4.53 -6.54
N ASP A 58 8.79 4.10 -7.52
CA ASP A 58 9.03 4.86 -8.76
C ASP A 58 7.75 4.97 -9.59
N GLU A 59 6.99 3.89 -9.71
CA GLU A 59 5.69 3.90 -10.40
C GLU A 59 4.70 4.85 -9.72
N ILE A 60 4.62 4.84 -8.38
CA ILE A 60 3.77 5.77 -7.62
C ILE A 60 4.15 7.22 -7.91
N LYS A 61 5.45 7.52 -7.89
CA LYS A 61 5.96 8.85 -8.17
C LYS A 61 5.66 9.30 -9.60
N GLN A 62 5.92 8.44 -10.58
CA GLN A 62 5.81 8.77 -12.01
C GLN A 62 4.36 8.87 -12.49
N LYS A 63 3.51 7.89 -12.13
CA LYS A 63 2.13 7.82 -12.63
C LYS A 63 1.14 8.65 -11.82
N TYR A 64 1.41 8.84 -10.53
CA TYR A 64 0.44 9.47 -9.63
C TYR A 64 1.00 10.71 -8.92
N GLY A 65 2.23 11.13 -9.22
CA GLY A 65 2.84 12.35 -8.68
C GLY A 65 3.42 12.22 -7.27
N GLY A 66 3.36 11.02 -6.66
CA GLY A 66 4.08 10.72 -5.42
C GLY A 66 3.56 11.46 -4.19
N GLN A 67 2.24 11.59 -4.03
CA GLN A 67 1.61 12.28 -2.91
C GLN A 67 0.64 11.34 -2.16
N LEU A 68 1.19 10.46 -1.33
CA LEU A 68 0.44 9.50 -0.53
C LEU A 68 -0.14 10.17 0.73
N ASP A 69 -1.45 10.03 0.93
CA ASP A 69 -2.13 10.50 2.15
C ASP A 69 -2.21 9.38 3.19
N VAL A 70 -2.45 8.15 2.75
CA VAL A 70 -2.57 6.97 3.62
C VAL A 70 -1.88 5.77 2.99
N VAL A 71 -1.09 5.05 3.79
CA VAL A 71 -0.61 3.71 3.48
C VAL A 71 -1.26 2.74 4.45
N ILE A 72 -1.77 1.62 3.95
CA ILE A 72 -2.34 0.53 4.75
C ILE A 72 -1.46 -0.69 4.53
N ASN A 73 -0.61 -0.99 5.52
CA ASN A 73 0.29 -2.14 5.53
C ASN A 73 -0.48 -3.43 5.85
N ASN A 74 -1.20 -3.95 4.86
CA ASN A 74 -2.02 -5.16 4.99
C ASN A 74 -1.37 -6.42 4.40
N ALA A 75 -0.33 -6.28 3.56
CA ALA A 75 0.42 -7.43 3.04
C ALA A 75 1.08 -8.22 4.19
N ALA A 76 0.70 -9.49 4.33
CA ALA A 76 1.28 -10.41 5.30
C ALA A 76 1.15 -11.85 4.82
N VAL A 77 2.09 -12.69 5.24
CA VAL A 77 2.07 -14.14 5.03
C VAL A 77 2.15 -14.87 6.36
N THR A 78 1.67 -16.11 6.36
CA THR A 78 1.84 -17.04 7.47
C THR A 78 2.13 -18.42 6.89
N MET A 79 2.77 -19.27 7.68
CA MET A 79 3.13 -20.63 7.30
C MET A 79 2.56 -21.63 8.29
N LYS A 80 2.30 -22.86 7.82
CA LYS A 80 1.82 -23.94 8.67
C LYS A 80 2.90 -24.44 9.63
N ASP A 81 4.12 -24.61 9.13
CA ASP A 81 5.24 -25.15 9.90
C ASP A 81 6.13 -24.02 10.42
N LEU A 82 6.05 -23.70 11.70
CA LEU A 82 6.77 -22.58 12.34
C LEU A 82 8.22 -22.94 12.71
N ASN A 83 8.98 -23.47 11.74
CA ASN A 83 10.41 -23.66 11.90
C ASN A 83 11.18 -22.33 11.70
N VAL A 84 12.50 -22.34 11.93
CA VAL A 84 13.32 -21.13 11.83
C VAL A 84 13.29 -20.50 10.43
N ASN A 85 13.24 -21.29 9.36
CA ASN A 85 13.15 -20.75 8.00
C ASN A 85 11.80 -20.05 7.77
N ALA A 86 10.71 -20.66 8.23
CA ALA A 86 9.39 -20.05 8.19
C ALA A 86 9.33 -18.75 9.01
N ALA A 87 9.92 -18.74 10.21
CA ALA A 87 10.00 -17.53 11.02
C ALA A 87 10.78 -16.41 10.30
N ARG A 88 11.89 -16.74 9.63
CA ARG A 88 12.65 -15.76 8.82
C ARG A 88 11.82 -15.21 7.67
N GLU A 89 11.07 -16.03 6.96
CA GLU A 89 10.24 -15.57 5.83
C GLU A 89 9.06 -14.72 6.28
N ILE A 90 8.38 -15.13 7.37
CA ILE A 90 7.28 -14.37 7.98
C ILE A 90 7.79 -13.00 8.45
N LEU A 91 8.91 -12.95 9.17
CA LEU A 91 9.50 -11.67 9.61
C LEU A 91 10.03 -10.85 8.43
N GLY A 92 10.61 -11.51 7.43
CA GLY A 92 11.07 -10.89 6.18
C GLY A 92 9.95 -10.14 5.47
N THR A 93 8.78 -10.76 5.35
CA THR A 93 7.64 -10.16 4.65
C THR A 93 6.85 -9.19 5.53
N ASN A 94 6.48 -9.63 6.74
CA ASN A 94 5.48 -8.94 7.57
C ASN A 94 6.07 -7.79 8.41
N TYR A 95 7.38 -7.80 8.66
CA TYR A 95 8.03 -6.80 9.49
C TYR A 95 9.14 -6.05 8.76
N TYR A 96 10.22 -6.74 8.37
CA TYR A 96 11.38 -6.10 7.74
C TYR A 96 10.99 -5.49 6.39
N GLY A 97 10.24 -6.23 5.57
CA GLY A 97 9.72 -5.76 4.29
C GLY A 97 8.82 -4.53 4.42
N VAL A 98 7.93 -4.53 5.41
CA VAL A 98 7.07 -3.38 5.72
C VAL A 98 7.89 -2.17 6.18
N LYS A 99 8.90 -2.38 7.03
CA LYS A 99 9.78 -1.31 7.49
C LYS A 99 10.54 -0.66 6.32
N ILE A 100 11.13 -1.49 5.46
CA ILE A 100 11.84 -1.03 4.25
C ILE A 100 10.87 -0.29 3.33
N LEU A 101 9.69 -0.85 3.05
CA LEU A 101 8.67 -0.19 2.23
C LEU A 101 8.36 1.21 2.76
N ASN A 102 8.11 1.35 4.06
CA ASN A 102 7.79 2.63 4.68
C ASN A 102 8.95 3.64 4.55
N GLU A 103 10.20 3.22 4.68
CA GLU A 103 11.36 4.09 4.45
C GLU A 103 11.42 4.64 3.01
N TYR A 104 11.07 3.82 2.02
CA TYR A 104 11.02 4.24 0.62
C TYR A 104 9.80 5.12 0.30
N LEU A 105 8.67 4.89 0.95
CA LEU A 105 7.44 5.65 0.75
C LEU A 105 7.41 6.96 1.52
N PHE A 106 8.17 7.11 2.61
CA PHE A 106 8.16 8.31 3.45
C PHE A 106 8.40 9.61 2.66
N PRO A 107 9.36 9.69 1.71
CA PRO A 107 9.54 10.88 0.88
C PRO A 107 8.38 11.19 -0.08
N LEU A 108 7.44 10.27 -0.26
CA LEU A 108 6.22 10.44 -1.06
C LEU A 108 4.99 10.74 -0.20
N MET A 109 5.11 10.74 1.14
CA MET A 109 3.98 11.05 2.02
C MET A 109 3.72 12.55 2.01
N ARG A 110 2.44 12.94 1.94
CA ARG A 110 2.02 14.32 2.19
C ARG A 110 2.20 14.67 3.66
N GLU A 111 2.31 15.97 3.95
CA GLU A 111 2.24 16.47 5.32
C GLU A 111 0.93 16.02 6.00
N GLY A 112 1.04 15.48 7.21
CA GLY A 112 -0.11 14.90 7.93
C GLY A 112 -0.55 13.51 7.41
N GLY A 113 0.16 12.94 6.45
CA GLY A 113 -0.08 11.58 5.95
C GLY A 113 0.12 10.51 7.03
N ARG A 114 -0.51 9.35 6.84
CA ARG A 114 -0.56 8.26 7.83
C ARG A 114 -0.14 6.92 7.23
N ILE A 115 0.46 6.08 8.05
CA ILE A 115 0.80 4.68 7.75
C ILE A 115 0.15 3.79 8.81
#